data_AF-A0A928IZR5-F1
#
_entry.id   AF-A0A928IZR5-F1
#
_cell.length_a   1.000
_cell.length_b   1.000
_cell.length_c   1.000
_cell.angle_alpha   90.00
_cell.angle_beta   90.00
_cell.angle_gamma   90.00
#
_symmetry.space_group_name_H-M   'P 1'
#
loop_
_entity.id
_entity.type
_entity.pdbx_description
1 polymer ?
#
loop_
_entity_poly.entity_id
_entity_poly.type
_entity_poly.pdbx_seq_one_letter_code
_entity_poly.pdbx_strand_id
1 'polypeptide(L)'
;MQPKLKLLRILDILRETDEKHPITAPSICTKLYEMGISAERKSVCRDIRTLVEYGYDIVLCHDNKLGYYMKNGKVETVKARPVTLDLVRLEIEFKEEDREDVYTIFPEGEEKVDGDYIISEVALPSSEVFVNLFLLGTKVKVTAPAEIKEEFEKRLNDISDFYKRRRDNGKMEVWLL
;
A
#
# COMPACT_ATOMS: atom_id res chain seq x y z
N MET A 1 -10.73 13.50 -9.00
CA MET A 1 -11.75 13.00 -8.04
C MET A 1 -11.04 12.53 -6.78
N GLN A 2 -11.57 12.84 -5.59
CA GLN A 2 -10.95 12.51 -4.30
C GLN A 2 -11.11 11.00 -4.00
N PRO A 3 -10.07 10.15 -4.10
CA PRO A 3 -10.19 8.68 -3.96
C PRO A 3 -10.71 8.26 -2.58
N LYS A 4 -10.38 9.05 -1.55
CA LYS A 4 -10.77 8.85 -0.16
C LYS A 4 -12.29 8.91 0.05
N LEU A 5 -13.01 9.74 -0.72
CA LEU A 5 -14.46 9.90 -0.58
C LEU A 5 -15.23 8.67 -1.09
N LYS A 6 -14.80 8.09 -2.21
CA LYS A 6 -15.42 6.90 -2.82
C LYS A 6 -15.36 5.69 -1.87
N LEU A 7 -14.21 5.43 -1.25
CA LEU A 7 -14.01 4.30 -0.34
C LEU A 7 -14.97 4.38 0.88
N LEU A 8 -15.10 5.58 1.46
CA LEU A 8 -16.03 5.83 2.57
C LEU A 8 -17.49 5.60 2.15
N ARG A 9 -17.88 6.03 0.95
CA ARG A 9 -19.26 5.80 0.46
C ARG A 9 -19.57 4.35 0.16
N ILE A 10 -18.61 3.59 -0.35
CA ILE A 10 -18.77 2.13 -0.52
C ILE A 10 -19.02 1.47 0.83
N LEU A 11 -18.28 1.89 1.86
CA LEU A 11 -18.47 1.39 3.21
C LEU A 11 -19.86 1.73 3.77
N ASP A 12 -20.32 2.98 3.61
CA ASP A 12 -21.67 3.39 4.02
C ASP A 12 -22.75 2.53 3.35
N ILE A 13 -22.64 2.29 2.04
CA ILE A 13 -23.57 1.44 1.28
C ILE A 13 -23.58 0.01 1.81
N LEU A 14 -22.40 -0.57 2.09
CA LEU A 14 -22.30 -1.95 2.58
C LEU A 14 -22.81 -2.10 4.01
N ARG A 15 -22.73 -1.05 4.85
CA ARG A 15 -23.31 -1.07 6.21
C ARG A 15 -24.84 -1.20 6.22
N GLU A 16 -25.50 -0.86 5.13
CA GLU A 16 -26.95 -1.02 4.96
C GLU A 16 -27.34 -2.42 4.46
N THR A 17 -26.37 -3.29 4.18
CA THR A 17 -26.60 -4.64 3.66
C THR A 17 -26.54 -5.71 4.75
N ASP A 18 -27.17 -6.85 4.50
CA ASP A 18 -27.11 -8.03 5.36
C ASP A 18 -27.19 -9.32 4.50
N GLU A 19 -27.11 -10.49 5.14
CA GLU A 19 -27.14 -11.79 4.46
C GLU A 19 -28.40 -12.01 3.59
N LYS A 20 -29.53 -11.40 3.97
CA LYS A 20 -30.79 -11.46 3.21
C LYS A 20 -30.86 -10.38 2.12
N HIS A 21 -30.10 -9.30 2.26
CA HIS A 21 -30.09 -8.14 1.38
C HIS A 21 -28.69 -7.81 0.84
N PRO A 22 -28.09 -8.70 0.01
CA PRO A 22 -26.80 -8.43 -0.60
C PRO A 22 -26.90 -7.39 -1.72
N ILE A 23 -25.77 -6.76 -2.04
CA ILE A 23 -25.65 -5.76 -3.09
C ILE A 23 -24.55 -6.09 -4.09
N THR A 24 -24.86 -5.94 -5.37
CA THR A 24 -23.88 -6.22 -6.44
C THR A 24 -22.95 -5.03 -6.69
N ALA A 25 -21.74 -5.28 -7.19
CA ALA A 25 -20.82 -4.21 -7.56
C ALA A 25 -21.39 -3.21 -8.60
N PRO A 26 -22.15 -3.64 -9.63
CA PRO A 26 -22.88 -2.71 -10.49
C PRO A 26 -23.90 -1.85 -9.73
N SER A 27 -24.65 -2.41 -8.79
CA SER A 27 -25.61 -1.64 -7.97
C SER A 27 -24.90 -0.62 -7.07
N ILE A 28 -23.73 -0.97 -6.53
CA ILE A 28 -22.88 -0.02 -5.79
C ILE A 28 -22.42 1.12 -6.72
N CYS A 29 -22.00 0.83 -7.96
CA CYS A 29 -21.66 1.87 -8.94
C CYS A 29 -22.84 2.82 -9.18
N THR A 30 -24.06 2.31 -9.32
CA THR A 30 -25.26 3.14 -9.49
C THR A 30 -25.52 4.03 -8.28
N LYS A 31 -25.48 3.49 -7.05
CA LYS A 31 -25.64 4.27 -5.82
C LYS A 31 -24.56 5.34 -5.68
N LEU A 32 -23.31 5.03 -6.03
CA LEU A 32 -22.22 6.00 -6.03
C LEU A 32 -22.47 7.12 -7.04
N TYR A 33 -22.98 6.79 -8.22
CA TYR A 33 -23.32 7.79 -9.24
C TYR A 33 -24.43 8.74 -8.78
N GLU A 34 -25.47 8.23 -8.09
CA GLU A 34 -26.52 9.04 -7.46
C GLU A 34 -25.97 9.99 -6.39
N MET A 35 -24.87 9.61 -5.73
CA MET A 35 -24.13 10.45 -4.78
C MET A 35 -23.12 11.40 -5.46
N GLY A 36 -23.11 11.49 -6.80
CA GLY A 36 -22.20 12.33 -7.57
C GLY A 36 -20.79 11.74 -7.75
N ILE A 37 -20.61 10.44 -7.48
CA ILE A 37 -19.32 9.75 -7.55
C ILE A 37 -19.35 8.74 -8.71
N SER A 38 -18.65 9.07 -9.79
CA SER A 38 -18.38 8.10 -10.85
C SER A 38 -17.40 7.02 -10.37
N ALA A 39 -17.78 5.75 -10.52
CA ALA A 39 -16.95 4.61 -10.16
C ALA A 39 -17.16 3.45 -11.14
N GLU A 40 -16.06 2.83 -11.57
CA GLU A 40 -16.11 1.62 -12.38
C GLU A 40 -16.21 0.35 -11.52
N ARG A 41 -16.86 -0.69 -12.05
CA ARG A 41 -17.06 -1.98 -11.36
C ARG A 41 -15.76 -2.58 -10.84
N LYS A 42 -14.68 -2.53 -11.64
CA LYS A 42 -13.36 -3.08 -11.26
C LYS A 42 -12.75 -2.33 -10.08
N SER A 43 -12.86 -1.00 -10.08
CA SER A 43 -12.42 -0.18 -8.95
C SER A 43 -13.23 -0.45 -7.70
N VAL A 44 -14.55 -0.61 -7.80
CA VAL A 44 -15.39 -0.95 -6.64
C VAL A 44 -14.99 -2.30 -6.04
N CYS A 45 -14.79 -3.34 -6.86
CA CYS A 45 -14.31 -4.63 -6.37
C CYS A 45 -12.94 -4.52 -5.66
N ARG A 46 -12.05 -3.65 -6.13
CA ARG A 46 -10.75 -3.40 -5.50
C ARG A 46 -10.92 -2.72 -4.14
N ASP A 47 -11.73 -1.68 -4.08
CA ASP A 47 -12.02 -0.95 -2.85
C ASP A 47 -12.69 -1.85 -1.80
N ILE A 48 -13.63 -2.71 -2.20
CA ILE A 48 -14.25 -3.72 -1.31
C ILE A 48 -13.20 -4.67 -0.74
N ARG A 49 -12.26 -5.13 -1.56
CA ARG A 49 -11.16 -5.97 -1.08
C ARG A 49 -10.29 -5.24 -0.05
N THR A 50 -9.98 -3.96 -0.28
CA THR A 50 -9.27 -3.13 0.70
C THR A 50 -10.04 -3.01 2.02
N LEU A 51 -11.37 -2.90 1.98
CA LEU A 51 -12.20 -2.89 3.20
C LEU A 51 -12.15 -4.24 3.94
N VAL A 52 -12.17 -5.36 3.21
CA VAL A 52 -12.00 -6.71 3.81
C VAL A 52 -10.61 -6.87 4.42
N GLU A 53 -9.55 -6.47 3.72
CA GLU A 53 -8.17 -6.50 4.21
C GLU A 53 -7.99 -5.62 5.45
N TYR A 54 -8.70 -4.48 5.51
CA TYR A 54 -8.71 -3.61 6.69
C TYR A 54 -9.42 -4.24 7.90
N GLY A 55 -10.35 -5.18 7.68
CA GLY A 55 -11.05 -5.91 8.74
C GLY A 55 -12.56 -5.73 8.78
N TYR A 56 -13.19 -5.19 7.74
CA TYR A 56 -14.65 -5.22 7.63
C TYR A 56 -15.13 -6.62 7.23
N ASP A 57 -16.10 -7.17 7.97
CA ASP A 57 -16.71 -8.48 7.70
C ASP A 57 -17.70 -8.37 6.53
N ILE A 58 -17.14 -8.27 5.31
CA ILE A 58 -17.87 -8.22 4.05
C ILE A 58 -17.73 -9.58 3.37
N VAL A 59 -18.87 -10.23 3.16
CA VAL A 59 -18.95 -11.57 2.58
C VAL A 59 -19.45 -11.47 1.15
N LEU A 60 -18.78 -12.18 0.23
CA LEU A 60 -19.29 -12.44 -1.11
C LEU A 60 -20.23 -13.66 -1.05
N CYS A 61 -21.47 -13.51 -1.51
CA CYS A 61 -22.44 -14.60 -1.56
C CYS A 61 -21.90 -15.79 -2.38
N HIS A 62 -22.28 -17.01 -1.99
CA HIS A 62 -21.90 -18.23 -2.72
C HIS A 62 -22.30 -18.19 -4.19
N ASP A 63 -23.49 -17.64 -4.48
CA ASP A 63 -23.82 -17.18 -5.81
C ASP A 63 -23.33 -15.74 -6.01
N ASN A 64 -22.22 -15.60 -6.74
CA ASN A 64 -21.61 -14.30 -7.06
C ASN A 64 -22.56 -13.32 -7.75
N LYS A 65 -23.70 -13.77 -8.30
CA LYS A 65 -24.74 -12.90 -8.87
C LYS A 65 -25.50 -12.11 -7.82
N LEU A 66 -25.53 -12.60 -6.58
CA LEU A 66 -26.22 -11.93 -5.46
C LEU A 66 -25.38 -10.77 -4.89
N GLY A 67 -24.05 -10.85 -5.00
CA GLY A 67 -23.14 -9.76 -4.63
C GLY A 67 -22.56 -9.88 -3.23
N TYR A 68 -22.32 -8.75 -2.60
CA TYR A 68 -21.65 -8.63 -1.31
C TYR A 68 -22.65 -8.22 -0.23
N TYR A 69 -22.43 -8.65 1.01
CA TYR A 69 -23.13 -8.10 2.15
C TYR A 69 -22.19 -7.94 3.34
N MET A 70 -22.53 -7.05 4.26
CA MET A 70 -21.83 -6.91 5.54
C MET A 70 -22.54 -7.75 6.59
N LYS A 71 -21.80 -8.57 7.34
CA LYS A 71 -22.38 -9.35 8.43
C LYS A 71 -22.57 -8.44 9.64
N ASN A 72 -23.81 -8.29 10.13
CA ASN A 72 -24.09 -7.59 11.38
C ASN A 72 -23.59 -8.42 12.57
N GLY A 73 -22.37 -8.16 13.04
CA GLY A 73 -21.82 -8.96 14.11
C GLY A 73 -20.44 -8.54 14.57
N LYS A 74 -20.33 -7.31 15.09
CA LYS A 74 -19.07 -6.64 15.47
C LYS A 74 -18.14 -6.52 14.27
N VAL A 75 -17.26 -5.52 14.31
CA VAL A 75 -15.94 -5.77 13.73
C VAL A 75 -15.49 -6.99 14.53
N GLU A 76 -15.62 -8.21 13.98
CA GLU A 76 -14.63 -9.21 14.35
C GLU A 76 -13.38 -8.40 14.11
N THR A 77 -12.70 -8.07 15.20
CA THR A 77 -11.28 -8.01 15.11
C THR A 77 -10.95 -9.42 14.60
N VAL A 78 -11.04 -9.61 13.25
CA VAL A 78 -9.92 -10.04 12.44
C VAL A 78 -8.82 -9.51 13.28
N LYS A 79 -8.14 -10.40 14.04
CA LYS A 79 -6.93 -10.02 14.74
C LYS A 79 -6.33 -9.09 13.71
N ALA A 80 -6.35 -7.78 13.96
CA ALA A 80 -5.49 -6.89 13.24
C ALA A 80 -4.23 -7.64 13.57
N ARG A 81 -3.73 -8.44 12.61
CA ARG A 81 -2.52 -9.22 12.80
C ARG A 81 -1.64 -8.05 13.05
N PRO A 82 -1.37 -7.71 14.33
CA PRO A 82 -1.37 -6.32 14.69
C PRO A 82 -0.41 -5.79 13.69
N VAL A 83 -0.87 -4.85 12.85
CA VAL A 83 0.13 -3.94 12.36
C VAL A 83 0.43 -3.24 13.67
N THR A 84 1.23 -3.91 14.52
CA THR A 84 2.19 -3.27 15.32
C THR A 84 2.85 -2.47 14.22
N LEU A 85 2.38 -1.23 14.13
CA LEU A 85 3.20 -0.11 13.73
C LEU A 85 4.29 -0.14 14.81
N ASP A 86 5.12 -1.18 14.77
CA ASP A 86 6.38 -1.23 15.46
C ASP A 86 7.08 -0.10 14.76
N LEU A 87 7.16 1.04 15.45
CA LEU A 87 7.92 2.18 14.97
C LEU A 87 9.31 1.63 14.72
N VAL A 88 9.68 1.54 13.44
CA VAL A 88 11.01 1.12 13.10
C VAL A 88 11.85 2.37 12.99
N ARG A 89 12.89 2.43 13.83
CA ARG A 89 13.91 3.47 13.75
C ARG A 89 14.82 3.16 12.58
N LEU A 90 14.51 3.77 11.43
CA LEU A 90 15.26 3.65 10.20
C LEU A 90 16.41 4.66 10.23
N GLU A 91 17.62 4.19 9.96
CA GLU A 91 18.78 5.05 9.77
C GLU A 91 19.26 4.92 8.31
N ILE A 92 19.32 6.04 7.61
CA ILE A 92 19.75 6.11 6.21
C ILE A 92 20.88 7.12 6.05
N GLU A 93 21.95 6.68 5.42
CA GLU A 93 23.10 7.48 4.99
C GLU A 93 22.89 7.87 3.51
N PHE A 94 23.15 9.13 3.17
CA PHE A 94 23.00 9.68 1.82
C PHE A 94 24.01 10.80 1.61
N LYS A 95 24.22 11.22 0.37
CA LYS A 95 25.08 12.36 0.06
C LYS A 95 24.29 13.67 0.11
N GLU A 96 24.93 14.78 0.44
CA GLU A 96 24.27 16.11 0.46
C GLU A 96 23.56 16.46 -0.86
N GLU A 97 24.09 16.00 -2.00
CA GLU A 97 23.46 16.19 -3.32
C GLU A 97 22.08 15.52 -3.46
N ASP A 98 21.82 14.45 -2.70
CA ASP A 98 20.56 13.69 -2.71
C ASP A 98 19.59 14.14 -1.60
N ARG A 99 19.96 15.15 -0.79
CA ARG A 99 19.22 15.58 0.39
C ARG A 99 17.75 15.88 0.10
N GLU A 100 17.48 16.68 -0.92
CA GLU A 100 16.11 17.11 -1.25
C GLU A 100 15.21 15.92 -1.63
N ASP A 101 15.74 14.94 -2.35
CA ASP A 101 15.03 13.71 -2.70
C ASP A 101 14.72 12.87 -1.46
N VAL A 102 15.68 12.76 -0.54
CA VAL A 102 15.52 12.02 0.71
C VAL A 102 14.46 12.67 1.60
N TYR A 103 14.49 13.99 1.79
CA TYR A 103 13.48 14.71 2.58
C TYR A 103 12.10 14.73 1.95
N THR A 104 12.00 14.66 0.62
CA THR A 104 10.72 14.51 -0.08
C THR A 104 10.04 13.19 0.28
N ILE A 105 10.83 12.14 0.52
CA ILE A 105 10.34 10.78 0.80
C ILE A 105 10.22 10.52 2.30
N PHE A 106 11.13 11.06 3.11
CA PHE A 106 11.17 10.94 4.58
C PHE A 106 11.15 12.32 5.25
N PRO A 107 10.02 13.05 5.20
CA PRO A 107 9.93 14.43 5.69
C PRO A 107 10.00 14.56 7.22
N GLU A 108 9.74 13.48 7.96
CA GLU A 108 9.74 13.46 9.43
C GLU A 108 11.08 12.96 10.03
N GLY A 109 12.14 12.90 9.23
CA GLY A 109 13.46 12.45 9.68
C GLY A 109 14.27 13.52 10.44
N GLU A 110 14.97 13.11 11.49
CA GLU A 110 15.97 13.93 12.19
C GLU A 110 17.33 13.78 11.52
N GLU A 111 17.89 14.90 11.04
CA GLU A 111 19.28 14.96 10.56
C GLU A 111 20.25 14.97 11.75
N LYS A 112 21.31 14.20 11.67
CA LYS A 112 22.41 14.36 12.63
C LYS A 112 23.25 15.60 12.35
N VAL A 113 23.93 16.08 13.40
CA VAL A 113 24.70 17.34 13.45
C VAL A 113 25.82 17.47 12.40
N ASP A 114 26.17 16.39 11.70
CA ASP A 114 27.22 16.36 10.66
C ASP A 114 26.68 16.02 9.25
N GLY A 115 25.35 15.93 9.06
CA GLY A 115 24.72 15.65 7.75
C GLY A 115 24.86 14.22 7.23
N ASP A 116 25.66 13.39 7.89
CA ASP A 116 25.99 12.03 7.42
C ASP A 116 24.79 11.09 7.32
N TYR A 117 23.71 11.33 8.06
CA TYR A 117 22.54 10.45 8.04
C TYR A 117 21.26 11.09 8.59
N ILE A 118 20.14 10.54 8.15
CA ILE A 118 18.80 10.80 8.66
C ILE A 118 18.31 9.60 9.47
N ILE A 119 17.75 9.89 10.64
CA ILE A 119 17.02 8.93 11.46
C ILE A 119 15.54 9.23 11.31
N SER A 120 14.74 8.27 10.86
CA SER A 120 13.29 8.42 10.75
C SER A 120 12.61 7.32 11.55
N GLU A 121 11.66 7.68 12.40
CA GLU A 121 10.75 6.71 13.00
C GLU A 121 9.61 6.45 12.03
N VAL A 122 9.63 5.27 11.42
CA VAL A 122 8.72 4.93 10.35
C VAL A 122 7.65 3.97 10.87
N ALA A 123 6.42 4.48 10.94
CA ALA A 123 5.24 3.71 11.33
C ALA A 123 4.64 3.02 10.10
N LEU A 124 5.29 2.00 9.54
CA LEU A 124 4.84 1.40 8.26
C LEU A 124 4.86 -0.13 8.26
N PRO A 125 3.93 -0.79 7.52
CA PRO A 125 4.14 -2.16 7.08
C PRO A 125 5.43 -2.24 6.26
N SER A 126 6.20 -3.32 6.40
CA SER A 126 7.50 -3.49 5.74
C SER A 126 7.48 -3.15 4.24
N SER A 127 6.37 -3.42 3.54
CA SER A 127 6.20 -3.10 2.12
C SER A 127 6.32 -1.61 1.77
N GLU A 128 5.84 -0.68 2.60
CA GLU A 128 5.87 0.76 2.26
C GLU A 128 7.27 1.35 2.49
N VAL A 129 7.99 0.89 3.51
CA VAL A 129 9.41 1.24 3.73
C VAL A 129 10.24 0.89 2.50
N PHE A 130 10.07 -0.32 1.97
CA PHE A 130 10.83 -0.75 0.80
C PHE A 130 10.46 0.04 -0.45
N VAL A 131 9.20 0.39 -0.68
CA VAL A 131 8.81 1.22 -1.85
C VAL A 131 9.51 2.57 -1.81
N ASN A 132 9.52 3.22 -0.65
CA ASN A 132 10.17 4.52 -0.46
C ASN A 132 11.69 4.43 -0.63
N LEU A 133 12.32 3.40 -0.04
CA LEU A 133 13.75 3.12 -0.25
C LEU A 133 14.07 2.81 -1.72
N PHE A 134 13.19 2.12 -2.45
CA PHE A 134 13.37 1.84 -3.88
C PHE A 134 13.33 3.08 -4.76
N LEU A 135 12.53 4.09 -4.41
CA LEU A 135 12.49 5.36 -5.14
C LEU A 135 13.84 6.10 -5.05
N LEU A 136 14.52 5.96 -3.91
CA LEU A 136 15.87 6.50 -3.69
C LEU A 136 16.94 5.60 -4.32
N GLY A 137 16.70 4.30 -4.40
CA GLY A 137 17.59 3.34 -5.06
C GLY A 137 18.98 3.35 -4.42
N THR A 138 20.02 3.62 -5.22
CA THR A 138 21.43 3.65 -4.77
C THR A 138 21.84 4.96 -4.11
N LYS A 139 20.94 5.95 -3.99
CA LYS A 139 21.22 7.24 -3.35
C LYS A 139 21.29 7.14 -1.83
N VAL A 140 20.64 6.12 -1.28
CA VAL A 140 20.61 5.86 0.16
C VAL A 140 21.25 4.53 0.50
N LYS A 141 21.83 4.49 1.70
CA LYS A 141 22.34 3.28 2.32
C LYS A 141 21.68 3.12 3.68
N VAL A 142 20.87 2.08 3.81
CA VAL A 142 20.26 1.72 5.10
C VAL A 142 21.35 1.21 6.03
N THR A 143 21.52 1.86 7.18
CA THR A 143 22.50 1.49 8.21
C THR A 143 21.85 0.76 9.38
N ALA A 144 20.57 1.05 9.68
CA ALA A 144 19.79 0.35 10.71
C ALA A 144 18.27 0.39 10.42
N PRO A 145 17.48 -0.57 10.94
CA PRO A 145 17.95 -1.78 11.65
C PRO A 145 18.48 -2.85 10.68
N ALA A 146 19.27 -3.79 11.19
CA ALA A 146 19.97 -4.78 10.37
C ALA A 146 19.01 -5.64 9.53
N GLU A 147 17.85 -5.99 10.07
CA GLU A 147 16.83 -6.79 9.39
C GLU A 147 16.30 -6.09 8.14
N ILE A 148 16.07 -4.77 8.21
CA ILE A 148 15.62 -4.00 7.05
C ILE A 148 16.74 -3.84 6.03
N LYS A 149 17.96 -3.60 6.50
CA LYS A 149 19.14 -3.51 5.64
C LYS A 149 19.32 -4.79 4.82
N GLU A 150 19.35 -5.95 5.48
CA GLU A 150 19.55 -7.26 4.85
C GLU A 150 18.44 -7.58 3.84
N GLU A 151 17.18 -7.35 4.21
CA GLU A 151 16.04 -7.57 3.30
C GLU A 151 16.05 -6.59 2.11
N PHE A 152 16.45 -5.33 2.32
CA PHE A 152 16.57 -4.35 1.23
C PHE A 152 17.65 -4.75 0.24
N GLU A 153 18.85 -5.09 0.73
CA GLU A 153 19.97 -5.56 -0.08
C GLU A 153 19.59 -6.80 -0.89
N LYS A 154 18.90 -7.76 -0.26
CA LYS A 154 18.39 -8.96 -0.94
C LYS A 154 17.45 -8.61 -2.09
N ARG A 155 16.46 -7.72 -1.86
CA ARG A 155 15.52 -7.32 -2.91
C ARG A 155 16.19 -6.55 -4.05
N LEU A 156 17.16 -5.68 -3.74
CA LEU A 156 17.96 -5.01 -4.76
C LEU A 156 18.72 -6.02 -5.63
N ASN A 157 19.30 -7.05 -5.01
CA ASN A 157 19.99 -8.12 -5.72
C ASN A 157 19.02 -8.94 -6.59
N ASP A 158 17.85 -9.31 -6.07
CA ASP A 158 16.83 -10.03 -6.83
C ASP A 158 16.37 -9.26 -8.08
N ILE A 159 16.19 -7.94 -7.94
CA ILE A 159 15.85 -7.04 -9.05
C ILE A 159 17.01 -6.93 -10.03
N SER A 160 18.24 -6.71 -9.54
CA SER A 160 19.45 -6.67 -10.37
C SER A 160 19.60 -7.95 -11.20
N ASP A 161 19.42 -9.10 -10.58
CA ASP A 161 19.51 -10.41 -11.25
C ASP A 161 18.35 -10.68 -12.19
N PHE A 162 17.15 -10.18 -11.88
CA PHE A 162 16.03 -10.15 -12.83
C PHE A 162 16.40 -9.37 -14.10
N TYR A 163 16.96 -8.17 -13.97
CA TYR A 163 17.39 -7.36 -15.11
C TYR A 163 18.57 -7.98 -15.88
N LYS A 164 19.58 -8.54 -15.19
CA LYS A 164 20.70 -9.26 -15.82
C LYS A 164 20.21 -10.45 -16.64
N ARG A 165 19.40 -11.33 -16.05
CA ARG A 165 18.80 -12.48 -16.77
C ARG A 165 18.02 -12.03 -18.00
N ARG A 166 17.35 -10.89 -17.96
CA ARG A 166 16.57 -10.39 -19.09
C ARG A 166 17.43 -9.79 -20.20
N ARG A 167 18.58 -9.18 -19.84
CA ARG A 167 19.63 -8.74 -20.75
C ARG A 167 20.32 -9.94 -21.43
N ASP A 168 20.71 -10.94 -20.65
CA ASP A 168 21.42 -12.14 -21.14
C ASP A 168 20.52 -13.02 -22.04
N ASN A 169 19.21 -13.01 -21.80
CA ASN A 169 18.22 -13.69 -22.66
C ASN A 169 17.77 -12.84 -23.87
N GLY A 170 18.44 -11.73 -24.18
CA GLY A 170 18.21 -10.93 -25.40
C GLY A 170 16.83 -10.26 -25.50
N LYS A 171 16.10 -10.08 -24.39
CA LYS A 171 14.70 -9.60 -24.39
C LYS A 171 14.52 -8.12 -24.00
N MET A 172 15.54 -7.28 -24.15
CA MET A 172 15.48 -5.87 -23.75
C MET A 172 16.15 -4.95 -24.77
N GLU A 173 15.38 -4.41 -25.72
CA GLU A 173 15.62 -3.04 -26.19
C GLU A 173 14.89 -2.11 -25.23
N VAL A 174 15.63 -1.41 -24.37
CA VAL A 174 15.08 -0.32 -23.56
C VAL A 174 15.57 0.97 -24.18
N TRP A 175 14.68 1.64 -24.91
CA TRP A 175 14.85 3.06 -25.21
C TRP A 175 14.48 3.83 -23.94
N LEU A 176 15.49 4.23 -23.18
CA LEU A 176 15.34 5.29 -22.17
C LEU A 176 15.22 6.61 -22.93
N LEU A 177 14.03 7.21 -22.90
CA LEU A 177 13.81 8.64 -23.11
C LEU A 177 13.39 9.25 -21.78
#